data_AF-A0A833X7D8-F1
#
_entry.id   AF-A0A833X7D8-F1
#
_cell.length_a   1.000
_cell.length_b   1.000
_cell.length_c   1.000
_cell.angle_alpha   90.00
_cell.angle_beta   90.00
_cell.angle_gamma   90.00
#
_symmetry.space_group_name_H-M   'P 1'
#
loop_
_entity.id
_entity.type
_entity.pdbx_description
1 polymer ?
#
loop_
_entity_poly.entity_id
_entity_poly.type
_entity_poly.pdbx_seq_one_letter_code
_entity_poly.pdbx_strand_id
1 'polypeptide(L)'
;MHAAIDKGNSKLGIGVVIRDSEGSIIASLCSSTPLNPDPLLWEAVVAHRATSLCVEFGLHQIILEGDSLAVVKAVQHKEDSWSSTGMVIRDIKLMFSKTRN
;
A
#
# COMPACT_ATOMS: atom_id res chain seq x y z
N MET A 1 4.75 1.29 -5.33
CA MET A 1 5.21 0.95 -3.95
C MET A 1 5.89 -0.40 -3.97
N HIS A 2 6.77 -0.68 -3.00
CA HIS A 2 7.49 -1.96 -2.95
C HIS A 2 7.86 -2.34 -1.51
N ALA A 3 7.88 -3.64 -1.22
CA ALA A 3 8.42 -4.19 0.01
C ALA A 3 9.70 -5.00 -0.27
N ALA A 4 10.72 -4.85 0.58
CA ALA A 4 11.99 -5.56 0.46
C ALA A 4 12.28 -6.35 1.73
N ILE A 5 12.65 -7.63 1.61
CA ILE A 5 12.95 -8.49 2.75
C ILE A 5 14.46 -8.60 2.96
N ASP A 6 14.92 -8.24 4.15
CA ASP A 6 16.27 -8.53 4.65
C ASP A 6 16.18 -9.69 5.66
N LYS A 7 16.49 -10.89 5.17
CA LYS A 7 16.47 -12.11 6.00
C LYS A 7 17.58 -12.14 7.04
N GLY A 8 18.73 -11.50 6.78
CA GLY A 8 19.88 -11.53 7.70
C GLY A 8 19.60 -10.73 8.96
N ASN A 9 18.87 -9.62 8.82
CA ASN A 9 18.48 -8.77 9.94
C ASN A 9 17.03 -8.97 10.39
N SER A 10 16.30 -9.93 9.83
CA SER A 10 14.86 -10.15 10.06
C SER A 10 14.05 -8.86 9.94
N LYS A 11 14.31 -8.09 8.86
CA LYS A 11 13.64 -6.82 8.59
C LYS A 11 12.87 -6.86 7.29
N LEU A 12 11.79 -6.08 7.26
CA LEU A 12 11.13 -5.66 6.04
C LEU A 12 11.39 -4.17 5.84
N GLY A 13 11.83 -3.80 4.64
CA GLY A 13 11.88 -2.44 4.15
C GLY A 13 10.60 -2.11 3.38
N ILE A 14 10.09 -0.90 3.58
CA ILE A 14 8.90 -0.35 2.92
C ILE A 14 9.35 0.86 2.12
N GLY A 15 9.04 0.89 0.83
CA GLY A 15 9.29 2.01 -0.08
C GLY A 15 8.03 2.49 -0.78
N VAL A 16 7.74 3.79 -0.64
CA VAL A 16 6.66 4.48 -1.33
C VAL A 16 7.20 5.73 -2.00
N VAL A 17 6.77 5.98 -3.23
CA VAL A 17 7.02 7.21 -3.97
C VAL A 17 5.67 7.70 -4.47
N ILE A 18 5.36 8.97 -4.24
CA ILE A 18 4.19 9.66 -4.78
C ILE A 18 4.68 10.59 -5.87
N ARG A 19 4.06 10.49 -7.04
CA ARG A 19 4.33 11.35 -8.18
C ARG A 19 3.06 12.10 -8.57
N ASP A 20 3.23 13.30 -9.10
CA ASP A 20 2.15 14.00 -9.80
C ASP A 20 1.91 13.40 -11.20
N SER A 21 0.96 13.99 -11.93
CA SER A 21 0.60 13.56 -13.29
C SER A 21 1.72 13.76 -14.32
N GLU A 22 2.68 14.64 -14.05
CA GLU A 22 3.86 14.86 -14.91
C GLU A 22 5.00 13.88 -14.59
N GLY A 23 4.83 13.06 -13.55
CA GLY A 23 5.82 12.10 -13.09
C GLY A 23 6.84 12.69 -12.11
N SER A 24 6.67 13.95 -11.67
CA SER A 24 7.54 14.58 -10.68
C SER A 24 7.26 14.02 -9.29
N ILE A 25 8.32 13.72 -8.53
CA ILE A 25 8.18 13.19 -7.17
C ILE A 25 7.73 14.33 -6.24
N ILE A 26 6.56 14.17 -5.62
CA ILE A 26 6.01 15.15 -4.66
C ILE A 26 6.16 14.68 -3.21
N ALA A 27 6.30 13.37 -2.98
CA ALA A 27 6.59 12.80 -1.67
C ALA A 27 7.23 11.41 -1.79
N SER A 28 7.93 10.99 -0.74
CA SER A 28 8.41 9.61 -0.60
C SER A 28 8.38 9.18 0.86
N LEU A 29 8.23 7.88 1.09
CA LEU A 29 8.29 7.27 2.42
C LEU A 29 9.17 6.02 2.37
N CYS A 30 10.13 5.99 3.28
CA CYS A 30 11.02 4.86 3.54
C CYS A 30 10.89 4.47 5.00
N SER A 31 10.56 3.22 5.28
CA SER A 31 10.42 2.72 6.66
C SER A 31 10.91 1.29 6.75
N SER A 32 11.23 0.84 7.96
CA SER A 32 11.57 -0.57 8.21
C SER A 32 10.88 -1.06 9.47
N THR A 33 10.49 -2.32 9.45
CA THR A 33 9.76 -3.00 10.53
C THR A 33 10.29 -4.42 10.70
N PRO A 34 10.12 -5.07 11.87
CA PRO A 34 10.44 -6.48 12.03
C PRO A 34 9.69 -7.35 11.01
N LEU A 35 10.37 -8.36 10.49
CA LEU A 35 9.83 -9.28 9.50
C LEU A 35 8.75 -10.19 10.10
N ASN A 36 7.61 -10.29 9.42
CA ASN A 36 6.56 -11.30 9.64
C ASN A 36 6.54 -12.26 8.43
N PRO A 37 6.25 -13.57 8.63
CA PRO A 37 6.27 -14.58 7.57
C PRO A 37 5.20 -14.47 6.47
N ASP A 38 4.33 -13.46 6.45
CA ASP A 38 3.31 -13.27 5.41
C ASP A 38 3.67 -12.13 4.43
N PRO A 39 4.28 -12.43 3.25
CA PRO A 39 4.58 -11.42 2.25
C PRO A 39 3.35 -10.72 1.68
N LEU A 40 2.22 -11.42 1.57
CA LEU A 40 1.00 -10.85 1.00
C LEU A 40 0.41 -9.80 1.93
N LEU A 41 0.41 -10.07 3.24
CA LEU A 41 0.04 -9.09 4.26
C LEU A 41 0.92 -7.84 4.16
N TRP A 42 2.22 -8.01 3.94
CA TRP A 42 3.13 -6.86 3.83
C TRP A 42 2.87 -6.01 2.61
N GLU A 43 2.64 -6.61 1.45
CA GLU A 43 2.26 -5.87 0.26
C GLU A 43 0.96 -5.09 0.47
N ALA A 44 -0.01 -5.66 1.18
CA ALA A 44 -1.24 -4.95 1.58
C ALA A 44 -0.94 -3.82 2.57
N VAL A 45 -0.04 -4.00 3.53
CA VAL A 45 0.36 -2.95 4.49
C VAL A 45 1.10 -1.81 3.78
N VAL A 46 1.96 -2.11 2.82
CA VAL A 46 2.65 -1.09 2.00
C VAL A 46 1.63 -0.31 1.17
N ALA A 47 0.65 -1.01 0.58
CA ALA A 47 -0.51 -0.40 -0.09
C ALA A 47 -1.29 0.55 0.80
N HIS A 48 -1.62 0.10 2.01
CA HIS A 48 -2.32 0.91 2.98
C HIS A 48 -1.52 2.17 3.36
N ARG A 49 -0.21 2.04 3.60
CA ARG A 49 0.65 3.20 3.91
C ARG A 49 0.72 4.20 2.76
N ALA A 50 0.85 3.72 1.53
CA ALA A 50 0.87 4.57 0.36
C ALA A 50 -0.46 5.33 0.19
N THR A 51 -1.60 4.64 0.30
CA THR A 51 -2.92 5.28 0.20
C THR A 51 -3.16 6.27 1.35
N SER A 52 -2.77 5.92 2.58
CA SER A 52 -2.87 6.81 3.75
C SER A 52 -2.09 8.10 3.53
N LEU A 53 -0.86 7.98 3.02
CA LEU A 53 -0.02 9.13 2.72
C LEU A 53 -0.67 10.02 1.65
N CYS A 54 -1.22 9.44 0.59
CA CYS A 54 -1.95 10.23 -0.41
C CYS A 54 -3.17 10.97 0.18
N VAL A 55 -3.91 10.34 1.09
CA VAL A 55 -5.04 10.97 1.80
C VAL A 55 -4.56 12.11 2.70
N GLU A 56 -3.46 11.92 3.45
CA GLU A 56 -2.85 12.97 4.29
C GLU A 56 -2.39 14.19 3.48
N PHE A 57 -1.93 13.96 2.25
CA PHE A 57 -1.56 15.02 1.30
C PHE A 57 -2.77 15.65 0.58
N GLY A 58 -3.99 15.20 0.86
CA GLY A 58 -5.21 15.71 0.22
C GLY A 58 -5.31 15.36 -1.26
N LEU A 59 -4.73 14.23 -1.68
CA LEU A 59 -4.81 13.75 -3.06
C LEU A 59 -6.11 12.97 -3.28
N HIS A 60 -6.83 13.33 -4.33
CA HIS A 60 -8.16 12.78 -4.64
C HIS A 60 -8.10 11.76 -5.79
N GLN A 61 -7.29 12.03 -6.81
CA GLN A 61 -7.10 11.14 -7.95
C GLN A 61 -5.77 10.39 -7.82
N ILE A 62 -5.83 9.17 -7.29
CA ILE A 62 -4.64 8.37 -7.00
C ILE A 62 -4.64 7.12 -7.88
N ILE A 63 -3.49 6.84 -8.49
CA ILE A 63 -3.17 5.55 -9.11
C ILE A 63 -2.18 4.86 -8.19
N LEU A 64 -2.59 3.73 -7.60
CA LEU A 64 -1.72 2.94 -6.74
C LEU A 64 -1.07 1.80 -7.53
N GLU A 65 0.24 1.91 -7.73
CA GLU A 65 1.05 0.90 -8.42
C GLU A 65 1.79 0.01 -7.40
N GLY A 66 1.81 -1.30 -7.63
CA GLY A 66 2.54 -2.29 -6.83
C GLY A 66 2.85 -3.56 -7.62
N ASP A 67 3.77 -4.36 -7.12
CA ASP A 67 4.23 -5.63 -7.73
C ASP A 67 3.36 -6.84 -7.34
N SER A 68 2.56 -6.72 -6.27
CA SER A 68 1.63 -7.76 -5.86
C SER A 68 0.30 -7.71 -6.62
N LEU A 69 0.22 -8.49 -7.69
CA LEU A 69 -1.03 -8.69 -8.45
C LEU A 69 -2.19 -9.16 -7.55
N ALA A 70 -1.89 -9.95 -6.52
CA ALA A 70 -2.90 -10.43 -5.57
C ALA A 70 -3.52 -9.28 -4.77
N VAL A 71 -2.70 -8.35 -4.26
CA VAL A 71 -3.18 -7.15 -3.56
C VAL A 71 -3.95 -6.24 -4.51
N VAL A 72 -3.42 -5.97 -5.69
CA VAL A 72 -4.09 -5.12 -6.70
C VAL A 72 -5.48 -5.67 -7.04
N LYS A 73 -5.58 -6.98 -7.31
CA LYS A 73 -6.87 -7.63 -7.57
C LYS A 73 -7.79 -7.55 -6.34
N ALA A 74 -7.29 -7.84 -5.15
CA ALA A 74 -8.10 -7.82 -3.92
C ALA A 74 -8.70 -6.43 -3.63
N VAL A 75 -7.95 -5.35 -3.90
CA VAL A 75 -8.45 -3.96 -3.78
C VAL A 75 -9.55 -3.67 -4.81
N GLN A 76 -9.41 -4.18 -6.03
CA GLN A 76 -10.39 -3.95 -7.11
C GLN A 76 -11.66 -4.80 -6.99
N HIS A 77 -11.58 -5.97 -6.35
CA HIS A 77 -12.72 -6.86 -6.13
C HIS A 77 -13.69 -6.30 -5.08
N LYS A 78 -14.98 -6.57 -5.26
CA LYS A 78 -16.04 -6.12 -4.33
C LYS A 78 -16.12 -6.94 -3.05
N GLU A 79 -15.66 -8.18 -3.07
CA GLU A 79 -15.74 -9.08 -1.92
C GLU A 79 -14.64 -8.77 -0.90
N ASP A 80 -15.02 -8.85 0.38
CA ASP A 80 -14.10 -8.70 1.50
C ASP A 80 -13.77 -10.07 2.09
N SER A 81 -12.57 -10.20 2.64
CA SER A 81 -12.09 -11.39 3.34
C SER A 81 -11.90 -11.06 4.82
N TRP A 82 -12.23 -12.01 5.70
CA TRP A 82 -12.00 -11.91 7.14
C TRP A 82 -10.57 -12.28 7.57
N SER A 83 -9.65 -12.45 6.62
CA SER A 83 -8.22 -12.63 6.90
C SER A 83 -7.57 -11.30 7.31
N SER A 84 -6.39 -11.36 7.97
CA SER A 84 -5.62 -10.16 8.32
C SER A 84 -5.33 -9.28 7.10
N THR A 85 -4.93 -9.89 5.98
CA THR A 85 -4.75 -9.19 4.70
C THR A 85 -6.07 -8.61 4.20
N GLY A 86 -7.17 -9.36 4.28
CA GLY A 86 -8.51 -8.90 3.89
C GLY A 86 -8.98 -7.66 4.66
N MET A 87 -8.67 -7.58 5.95
CA MET A 87 -8.96 -6.39 6.77
C MET A 87 -8.18 -5.17 6.28
N VAL A 88 -6.88 -5.30 5.99
CA VAL A 88 -6.05 -4.20 5.45
C VAL A 88 -6.56 -3.77 4.06
N ILE A 89 -6.93 -4.72 3.21
CA ILE A 89 -7.51 -4.45 1.89
C ILE A 89 -8.83 -3.68 2.01
N ARG A 90 -9.68 -4.03 2.97
CA ARG A 90 -10.93 -3.31 3.23
C ARG A 90 -10.68 -1.86 3.61
N ASP A 91 -9.69 -1.60 4.47
CA ASP A 91 -9.32 -0.23 4.85
C ASP A 91 -8.83 0.58 3.64
N ILE A 92 -8.03 -0.03 2.75
CA ILE A 92 -7.60 0.59 1.49
C ILE A 92 -8.80 0.96 0.61
N LYS A 93 -9.77 0.06 0.45
CA LYS A 93 -11.00 0.32 -0.33
C LYS A 93 -11.79 1.50 0.25
N LEU A 94 -11.91 1.57 1.57
CA LEU A 94 -12.58 2.66 2.28
C LEU A 94 -11.83 4.00 2.14
N MET A 95 -10.51 3.99 2.01
CA MET A 95 -9.74 5.21 1.72
C MET A 95 -9.97 5.67 0.28
N PHE A 96 -9.96 4.75 -0.69
CA PHE A 96 -10.23 5.11 -2.09
C PHE A 96 -11.64 5.63 -2.34
N SER A 97 -12.63 5.22 -1.54
CA SER A 97 -13.97 5.81 -1.64
C SER A 97 -14.01 7.25 -1.14
N LYS A 98 -13.13 7.64 -0.21
CA LYS A 98 -13.03 9.01 0.30
C LYS A 98 -12.30 9.95 -0.64
N THR A 99 -11.32 9.46 -1.39
CA THR A 99 -10.53 10.27 -2.33
C THR A 99 -11.28 10.53 -3.64
N ARG A 100 -12.35 9.78 -3.96
CA ARG A 100 -13.12 9.89 -5.21
C ARG A 100 -14.16 11.02 -5.27
N ASN A 101 -14.29 11.86 -4.24
CA ASN A 101 -15.25 12.97 -4.19
C ASN A 101 -14.71 14.25 -4.83
#